data_AF-A0A0Q6LFQ5-F1
#
_entry.id   AF-A0A0Q6LFQ5-F1
#
_cell.length_a   1.000
_cell.length_b   1.000
_cell.length_c   1.000
_cell.angle_alpha   90.00
_cell.angle_beta   90.00
_cell.angle_gamma   90.00
#
_symmetry.space_group_name_H-M   'P 1'
#
loop_
_entity.id
_entity.type
_entity.pdbx_description
1 polymer ?
#
loop_
_entity_poly.entity_id
_entity_poly.type
_entity_poly.pdbx_seq_one_letter_code
_entity_poly.pdbx_strand_id
1 'polypeptide(L)'
;MRPKSVILGEQVYAASIVMTIALAVMGWQEAASVGGPVLAATINVVVIGLTILLLLLATRRGSRVALWLLTALTAINVVGFLFQISGGVVAAGLFGVLTTLQTLSSVIAMVLLFRPNARVWFDGMSDNVTEDLV
;
A
#
# COMPACT_ATOMS: atom_id res chain seq x y z
N MET A 1 5.85 -16.67 16.24
CA MET A 1 6.86 -15.69 15.78
C MET A 1 6.51 -15.27 14.35
N ARG A 2 6.68 -13.98 13.98
CA ARG A 2 6.33 -13.52 12.62
C ARG A 2 7.34 -14.03 11.59
N PRO A 3 6.90 -14.53 10.41
CA PRO A 3 7.81 -14.98 9.35
C PRO A 3 8.66 -13.83 8.82
N LYS A 4 9.91 -14.12 8.40
CA LYS A 4 10.82 -13.12 7.79
C LYS A 4 10.20 -12.43 6.56
N SER A 5 9.39 -13.15 5.77
CA SER A 5 8.69 -12.58 4.61
C SER A 5 7.65 -11.52 4.98
N VAL A 6 6.98 -11.66 6.12
CA VAL A 6 6.02 -10.66 6.62
C VAL A 6 6.75 -9.41 7.08
N ILE A 7 7.89 -9.57 7.77
CA ILE A 7 8.72 -8.44 8.23
C ILE A 7 9.30 -7.67 7.03
N LEU A 8 9.86 -8.38 6.05
CA LEU A 8 10.40 -7.75 4.84
C LEU A 8 9.28 -7.10 4.01
N GLY A 9 8.12 -7.76 3.88
CA GLY A 9 6.94 -7.19 3.23
C GLY A 9 6.50 -5.88 3.90
N GLU A 10 6.43 -5.84 5.24
CA GLU A 10 6.12 -4.64 6.02
C GLU A 10 7.11 -3.50 5.73
N GLN A 11 8.42 -3.79 5.75
CA GLN A 11 9.47 -2.78 5.53
C GLN A 11 9.45 -2.23 4.10
N VAL A 12 9.32 -3.10 3.09
CA VAL A 12 9.26 -2.68 1.68
C VAL A 12 7.99 -1.89 1.42
N TYR A 13 6.85 -2.30 2.00
CA TYR A 13 5.60 -1.55 1.86
C TYR A 13 5.72 -0.18 2.56
N ALA A 14 6.30 -0.13 3.76
CA ALA A 14 6.54 1.13 4.48
C ALA A 14 7.42 2.09 3.67
N ALA A 15 8.45 1.59 2.98
CA ALA A 15 9.25 2.41 2.06
C ALA A 15 8.40 2.99 0.92
N SER A 16 7.46 2.21 0.35
CA SER A 16 6.53 2.73 -0.66
C SER A 16 5.61 3.83 -0.10
N ILE A 17 5.15 3.71 1.15
CA ILE A 17 4.33 4.76 1.80
C ILE A 17 5.13 6.05 1.96
N VAL A 18 6.41 5.96 2.35
CA VAL A 18 7.29 7.13 2.43
C VAL A 18 7.41 7.82 1.06
N MET A 19 7.57 7.03 -0.01
CA MET A 19 7.58 7.58 -1.37
C MET A 19 6.23 8.21 -1.76
N THR A 20 5.09 7.60 -1.37
CA THR A 20 3.76 8.17 -1.57
C THR A 20 3.62 9.54 -0.88
N ILE A 21 4.15 9.69 0.34
CA ILE A 21 4.15 10.99 1.04
C ILE A 21 4.99 12.01 0.26
N ALA A 22 6.18 11.63 -0.20
CA ALA A 22 7.03 12.51 -1.00
C ALA A 22 6.33 12.95 -2.31
N LEU A 23 5.69 12.01 -3.00
CA LEU A 23 4.93 12.28 -4.23
C LEU A 23 3.72 13.19 -3.96
N ALA A 24 3.03 13.02 -2.82
CA ALA A 24 1.92 13.88 -2.43
C ALA A 24 2.37 15.33 -2.19
N VAL A 25 3.56 15.54 -1.62
CA VAL A 25 4.16 16.86 -1.45
C VAL A 25 4.57 17.46 -2.80
N MET A 26 5.19 16.67 -3.67
CA MET A 26 5.63 17.12 -5.00
C MET A 26 4.46 17.48 -5.93
N GLY A 27 3.37 16.69 -5.89
CA GLY A 27 2.17 16.89 -6.70
C GLY A 27 1.10 17.78 -6.05
N TRP A 28 1.44 18.48 -4.96
CA TRP A 28 0.47 19.22 -4.14
C TRP A 28 -0.28 20.30 -4.94
N GLN A 29 0.44 21.07 -5.75
CA GLN A 29 -0.13 22.17 -6.54
C GLN A 29 -1.15 21.66 -7.54
N GLU A 30 -0.86 20.56 -8.24
CA GLU A 30 -1.77 19.92 -9.18
C GLU A 30 -3.00 19.38 -8.46
N ALA A 31 -2.82 18.63 -7.38
CA ALA A 31 -3.92 18.09 -6.58
C ALA A 31 -4.85 19.19 -6.03
N ALA A 32 -4.27 20.28 -5.50
CA ALA A 32 -5.02 21.42 -4.99
C ALA A 32 -5.74 22.20 -6.10
N SER A 33 -5.22 22.21 -7.34
CA SER A 33 -5.85 22.88 -8.47
C SER A 33 -7.11 22.18 -8.99
N VAL A 34 -7.17 20.85 -8.87
CA VAL A 34 -8.31 20.04 -9.36
C VAL A 34 -9.50 20.10 -8.41
N GLY A 35 -9.25 19.93 -7.10
CA GLY A 35 -10.32 19.75 -6.10
C GLY A 35 -10.34 20.78 -4.97
N GLY A 36 -9.39 21.71 -4.97
CA GLY A 36 -9.14 22.62 -3.85
C GLY A 36 -8.22 22.02 -2.77
N PRO A 37 -7.56 22.85 -1.95
CA PRO A 37 -6.58 22.38 -0.95
C PRO A 37 -7.17 21.46 0.12
N VAL A 38 -8.42 21.70 0.55
CA VAL A 38 -9.08 20.92 1.61
C VAL A 38 -9.38 19.51 1.13
N LEU A 39 -9.91 19.36 -0.09
CA LEU A 39 -10.20 18.04 -0.66
C LEU A 39 -8.90 17.26 -0.92
N ALA A 40 -7.89 17.92 -1.49
CA ALA A 40 -6.58 17.31 -1.73
C ALA A 40 -5.92 16.83 -0.42
N ALA A 41 -5.93 17.63 0.64
CA ALA A 41 -5.46 17.22 1.96
C ALA A 41 -6.24 16.02 2.50
N THR A 42 -7.57 16.08 2.45
CA THR A 42 -8.45 15.03 2.98
C THR A 42 -8.18 13.70 2.29
N ILE A 43 -8.11 13.68 0.96
CA ILE A 43 -7.83 12.46 0.19
C ILE A 43 -6.46 11.89 0.57
N ASN A 44 -5.40 12.71 0.60
CA ASN A 44 -4.06 12.24 0.94
C ASN A 44 -4.00 11.67 2.37
N VAL A 45 -4.54 12.39 3.35
CA VAL A 45 -4.56 11.95 4.76
C VAL A 45 -5.33 10.65 4.93
N VAL A 46 -6.51 10.54 4.30
CA VAL A 46 -7.35 9.34 4.38
C VAL A 46 -6.67 8.16 3.71
N VAL A 47 -6.17 8.32 2.49
CA VAL A 47 -5.54 7.22 1.74
C VAL A 47 -4.27 6.75 2.43
N ILE A 48 -3.39 7.66 2.85
CA ILE A 48 -2.13 7.32 3.53
C ILE A 48 -2.43 6.70 4.90
N GLY A 49 -3.32 7.31 5.69
CA GLY A 49 -3.70 6.82 7.01
C GLY A 49 -4.35 5.44 6.95
N LEU A 50 -5.29 5.22 6.02
CA LEU A 50 -5.93 3.93 5.79
C LEU A 50 -4.90 2.88 5.36
N THR A 51 -3.97 3.23 4.47
CA THR A 51 -2.93 2.31 4.01
C THR A 51 -2.01 1.87 5.16
N ILE A 52 -1.59 2.81 6.01
CA ILE A 52 -0.79 2.51 7.22
C ILE A 52 -1.58 1.60 8.17
N LEU A 53 -2.86 1.93 8.44
CA LEU A 53 -3.71 1.14 9.31
C LEU A 53 -3.85 -0.31 8.81
N LEU A 54 -4.15 -0.48 7.52
CA LEU A 54 -4.31 -1.78 6.89
C LEU A 54 -3.01 -2.59 6.90
N LEU A 55 -1.87 -1.94 6.61
CA LEU A 55 -0.56 -2.57 6.70
C LEU A 55 -0.31 -3.11 8.10
N LEU A 56 -0.50 -2.29 9.14
CA LEU A 56 -0.29 -2.69 10.52
C LEU A 56 -1.27 -3.78 10.96
N LEU A 57 -2.52 -3.70 10.55
CA LEU A 57 -3.53 -4.69 10.89
C LEU A 57 -3.26 -6.04 10.21
N ALA A 58 -2.80 -6.02 8.95
CA ALA A 58 -2.36 -7.21 8.26
C ALA A 58 -1.10 -7.80 8.93
N THR A 59 -0.02 -7.04 9.07
CA THR A 59 1.27 -7.61 9.48
C THR A 59 1.39 -7.87 10.99
N ARG A 60 0.76 -7.04 11.83
CA ARG A 60 0.86 -7.16 13.30
C ARG A 60 -0.23 -8.03 13.91
N ARG A 61 -1.44 -8.00 13.36
CA ARG A 61 -2.57 -8.82 13.85
C ARG A 61 -2.91 -10.01 12.96
N GLY A 62 -2.24 -10.20 11.83
CA GLY A 62 -2.52 -11.32 10.93
C GLY A 62 -3.90 -11.24 10.29
N SER A 63 -4.52 -10.05 10.19
CA SER A 63 -5.87 -9.92 9.65
C SER A 63 -5.90 -10.19 8.15
N ARG A 64 -6.59 -11.27 7.75
CA ARG A 64 -6.83 -11.59 6.33
C ARG A 64 -7.66 -10.53 5.63
N VAL A 65 -8.67 -9.97 6.32
CA VAL A 65 -9.51 -8.89 5.75
C VAL A 65 -8.66 -7.66 5.45
N ALA A 66 -7.79 -7.26 6.38
CA ALA A 66 -6.88 -6.13 6.18
C ALA A 66 -5.92 -6.38 5.01
N LEU A 67 -5.40 -7.61 4.88
CA LEU A 67 -4.54 -7.99 3.76
C LEU A 67 -5.28 -7.82 2.43
N TRP A 68 -6.51 -8.33 2.29
CA TRP A 68 -7.28 -8.20 1.07
C TRP A 68 -7.65 -6.76 0.71
N LEU A 69 -7.99 -5.94 1.70
CA LEU A 69 -8.22 -4.51 1.49
C LEU A 69 -6.95 -3.80 1.03
N LEU A 70 -5.80 -4.12 1.64
CA LEU A 70 -4.51 -3.58 1.23
C LEU A 70 -4.17 -4.00 -0.22
N THR A 71 -4.48 -5.24 -0.61
CA THR A 71 -4.36 -5.72 -2.00
C THR A 71 -5.18 -4.84 -2.94
N ALA A 72 -6.45 -4.58 -2.59
CA ALA A 72 -7.35 -3.80 -3.42
C ALA A 72 -6.85 -2.36 -3.61
N LEU A 73 -6.40 -1.72 -2.53
CA LEU A 73 -5.79 -0.38 -2.60
C LEU A 73 -4.53 -0.38 -3.46
N THR A 74 -3.67 -1.39 -3.31
CA THR A 74 -2.46 -1.54 -4.13
C THR A 74 -2.82 -1.72 -5.60
N ALA A 75 -3.84 -2.52 -5.92
CA ALA A 75 -4.31 -2.71 -7.28
C ALA A 75 -4.85 -1.41 -7.90
N ILE A 76 -5.63 -0.63 -7.14
CA ILE A 76 -6.10 0.70 -7.58
C ILE A 76 -4.91 1.62 -7.86
N ASN A 77 -3.89 1.62 -7.00
CA ASN A 77 -2.67 2.40 -7.21
C ASN A 77 -1.93 1.98 -8.49
N VAL A 78 -1.79 0.68 -8.76
CA VAL A 78 -1.19 0.16 -10.01
C VAL A 78 -2.00 0.58 -11.23
N VAL A 79 -3.33 0.48 -11.19
CA VAL A 79 -4.19 0.93 -12.29
C VAL A 79 -4.02 2.44 -12.54
N GLY A 80 -4.00 3.25 -11.47
CA GLY A 80 -3.74 4.69 -11.56
C GLY A 80 -2.35 5.00 -12.16
N PHE A 81 -1.34 4.19 -11.83
CA PHE A 81 -0.01 4.29 -12.44
C PHE A 81 -0.03 3.97 -13.94
N LEU A 82 -0.74 2.92 -14.36
CA LEU A 82 -0.88 2.58 -15.78
C LEU A 82 -1.56 3.69 -16.58
N PHE A 83 -2.58 4.35 -16.01
CA PHE A 83 -3.21 5.52 -16.63
C PHE A 83 -2.22 6.69 -16.79
N GLN A 84 -1.40 6.96 -15.78
CA GLN A 84 -0.35 7.98 -15.87
C GLN A 84 0.69 7.66 -16.95
N ILE A 85 1.07 6.38 -17.10
CA ILE A 85 1.95 5.95 -18.20
C ILE A 85 1.27 6.21 -19.55
N SER A 86 0.02 5.79 -19.72
CA SER A 86 -0.70 5.97 -21.00
C SER A 86 -0.93 7.44 -21.35
N GLY A 87 -1.06 8.31 -20.35
CA GLY A 87 -1.22 9.76 -20.52
C GLY A 87 0.09 10.52 -20.72
N GLY A 88 1.24 9.83 -20.72
CA GLY A 88 2.55 10.46 -20.86
C GLY A 88 3.02 11.27 -19.64
N VAL A 89 2.31 11.18 -18.52
CA VAL A 89 2.65 11.89 -17.26
C VAL A 89 3.93 11.32 -16.64
N VAL A 90 4.24 10.05 -16.92
CA VAL A 90 5.49 9.38 -16.50
C VAL A 90 6.66 9.72 -17.45
N ALA A 91 6.57 10.80 -18.24
CA ALA A 91 7.68 11.28 -19.06
C ALA A 91 8.92 11.62 -18.21
N ALA A 92 10.10 11.36 -18.77
CA ALA A 92 11.40 11.36 -18.10
C ALA A 92 11.59 12.54 -17.11
N GLY A 93 11.57 12.23 -15.81
CA GLY A 93 11.73 13.20 -14.73
C GLY A 93 11.73 12.52 -13.36
N LEU A 94 12.17 13.24 -12.34
CA LEU A 94 12.28 12.72 -10.96
C LEU A 94 10.94 12.15 -10.46
N PHE A 95 9.82 12.82 -10.75
CA PHE A 95 8.48 12.38 -10.38
C PHE A 95 8.14 11.00 -10.97
N GLY A 96 8.37 10.81 -12.27
CA GLY A 96 8.11 9.52 -12.95
C GLY A 96 8.95 8.37 -12.38
N VAL A 97 10.23 8.62 -12.09
CA VAL A 97 11.12 7.62 -11.47
C VAL A 97 10.63 7.25 -10.08
N LEU A 98 10.29 8.24 -9.24
CA LEU A 98 9.79 8.01 -7.88
C LEU A 98 8.45 7.26 -7.89
N THR A 99 7.50 7.64 -8.74
CA THR A 99 6.22 6.94 -8.88
C THR A 99 6.41 5.50 -9.33
N THR A 100 7.35 5.25 -10.24
CA THR A 100 7.68 3.89 -10.70
C THR A 100 8.28 3.06 -9.56
N LEU A 101 9.27 3.60 -8.83
CA LEU A 101 9.89 2.91 -7.70
C LEU A 101 8.89 2.66 -6.57
N GLN A 102 8.01 3.62 -6.29
CA GLN A 102 6.95 3.50 -5.31
C GLN A 102 5.98 2.37 -5.67
N THR A 103 5.53 2.33 -6.93
CA THR A 103 4.60 1.30 -7.42
C THR A 103 5.25 -0.08 -7.43
N LEU A 104 6.51 -0.19 -7.89
CA LEU A 104 7.24 -1.46 -7.86
C LEU A 104 7.44 -1.96 -6.43
N SER A 105 7.77 -1.07 -5.51
CA SER A 105 7.97 -1.42 -4.09
C SER A 105 6.67 -1.93 -3.46
N SER A 106 5.53 -1.27 -3.71
CA SER A 106 4.23 -1.72 -3.18
C SER A 106 3.84 -3.10 -3.74
N VAL A 107 4.08 -3.34 -5.03
CA VAL A 107 3.84 -4.65 -5.67
C VAL A 107 4.77 -5.74 -5.11
N ILE A 108 6.07 -5.47 -4.97
CA ILE A 108 7.04 -6.41 -4.41
C ILE A 108 6.65 -6.76 -2.97
N ALA A 109 6.29 -5.76 -2.16
CA ALA A 109 5.81 -5.98 -0.80
C ALA A 109 4.57 -6.88 -0.79
N MET A 110 3.63 -6.68 -1.71
CA MET A 110 2.44 -7.51 -1.80
C MET A 110 2.76 -8.97 -2.15
N VAL A 111 3.70 -9.20 -3.08
CA VAL A 111 4.20 -10.54 -3.40
C VAL A 111 4.82 -11.22 -2.18
N LEU A 112 5.58 -10.47 -1.37
CA LEU A 112 6.17 -10.99 -0.13
C LEU A 112 5.10 -11.36 0.92
N LEU A 113 4.05 -10.55 1.04
CA LEU A 113 2.93 -10.81 1.96
C LEU A 113 2.07 -12.01 1.53
N PHE A 114 2.07 -12.38 0.24
CA PHE A 114 1.36 -13.57 -0.25
C PHE A 114 2.21 -14.83 -0.35
N ARG A 115 3.50 -14.78 -0.01
CA ARG A 115 4.36 -15.98 -0.04
C ARG A 115 3.81 -17.10 0.84
N PRO A 116 4.06 -18.38 0.51
CA PRO A 116 3.55 -19.53 1.28
C PRO A 116 3.83 -19.41 2.79
N ASN A 117 5.04 -18.99 3.15
CA ASN A 117 5.43 -18.79 4.56
C ASN A 117 4.64 -17.68 5.27
N ALA A 118 4.17 -16.67 4.53
CA ALA A 118 3.31 -15.62 5.05
C ALA A 118 1.86 -16.10 5.16
N ARG A 119 1.37 -16.94 4.22
CA ARG A 119 0.02 -17.51 4.29
C ARG A 119 -0.22 -18.28 5.57
N VAL A 120 0.74 -19.11 6.01
CA VAL A 120 0.64 -19.85 7.30
C VAL A 120 0.43 -18.90 8.49
N TRP A 121 1.00 -17.69 8.45
CA TRP A 121 0.80 -16.67 9.50
C TRP A 121 -0.60 -16.08 9.47
N PHE A 122 -1.17 -15.86 8.29
CA PHE A 122 -2.54 -15.39 8.13
C PHE A 122 -3.58 -16.49 8.34
N ASP A 123 -3.19 -17.75 8.15
CA ASP A 123 -4.05 -18.91 8.29
C ASP A 123 -4.14 -19.39 9.74
N GLY A 124 -3.00 -19.51 10.45
CA GLY A 124 -3.01 -19.90 11.87
C GLY A 124 -3.68 -18.90 12.82
N MET A 125 -4.02 -17.70 12.36
CA MET A 125 -4.75 -16.71 13.17
C MET A 125 -6.28 -16.77 12.95
N SER A 126 -6.76 -17.34 11.83
CA SER A 126 -8.19 -17.53 11.60
C SER A 126 -8.74 -18.73 12.35
N ASP A 127 -7.93 -19.78 12.52
CA ASP A 127 -8.37 -21.04 13.13
C ASP A 127 -8.64 -20.86 14.63
N ASN A 128 -7.86 -20.02 15.32
CA ASN A 128 -8.10 -19.67 16.72
C ASN A 128 -9.44 -18.91 16.93
N VAL A 129 -9.90 -18.14 15.95
CA VAL A 129 -11.20 -17.42 16.05
C VAL A 129 -12.37 -18.39 15.98
N THR A 130 -12.23 -19.50 15.23
CA THR A 130 -13.27 -20.53 15.13
C THR A 130 -13.33 -21.45 16.34
N GLU A 131 -12.20 -21.75 17.01
CA GLU A 131 -12.21 -22.54 18.24
C GLU A 131 -12.82 -21.78 19.43
N ASP A 132 -12.63 -20.46 19.53
CA ASP A 132 -13.23 -19.64 20.60
C ASP A 132 -14.77 -19.45 20.46
N LEU A 133 -15.36 -19.89 19.35
CA LEU A 133 -16.79 -19.76 19.05
C LEU A 133 -17.56 -21.10 19.11
N VAL A 134 -16.90 -22.20 19.51
CA VAL A 134 -17.46 -23.55 19.68
C VAL A 134 -17.36 -23.99 21.14
#